data_AF-A0A316BM04-F1
#
_entry.id   AF-A0A316BM04-F1
#
_cell.length_a   1.000
_cell.length_b   1.000
_cell.length_c   1.000
_cell.angle_alpha   90.00
_cell.angle_beta   90.00
_cell.angle_gamma   90.00
#
_symmetry.space_group_name_H-M   'P 1'
#
loop_
_entity.id
_entity.type
_entity.pdbx_description
1 polymer ?
#
loop_
_entity_poly.entity_id
_entity_poly.type
_entity_poly.pdbx_seq_one_letter_code
_entity_poly.pdbx_strand_id
1 'polypeptide(L)'
;MARRKLLKIQDRQELFGVPIDEDSLIRHYTLSPADRLEIAVRRRKHNQLGFAAQLCMMRYPGRTLMANEIPPRGMLNYIAEQLDADPENFSSYARREPTRLEHVSHLLAYLGMRTAAAPDRRAALMSAIETAATTDKGSSIAKAIITTMRDRNVVLPAPDTVERIGLAARAIARRRAETALISGFSPEQLQSLDDLLKVDPAIAQTRFHWLRSAPDAPGASNLVAMMERLSFIRAIDIDPRLQGRIHSGRWDQMIREGDVTPAWLTADFNASRRRATIVAQVIKLGQKLTDDAVTMFIKLIGRLFSRANNRKKQRHAETRKETAKALRLFLDTISALQAANDNDEDAIETINRHVGWHRLLQAKPALEAMVENGDPDPLLVAVEQYASVRKYAALFLRTFAFRSARRNDPLLAAIEILKSLYEDGRRSLPDRVPVAHLGVTARKLGSE
;
A
#
# COMPACT_ATOMS: atom_id res chain seq x y z
N MET A 1 27.84 6.03 21.26
CA MET A 1 26.84 5.63 20.23
C MET A 1 27.43 5.86 18.85
N ALA A 2 27.54 4.83 18.01
CA ALA A 2 28.02 5.00 16.64
C ALA A 2 27.12 6.03 15.90
N ARG A 3 27.73 7.04 15.26
CA ARG A 3 26.99 8.02 14.45
C ARG A 3 26.22 7.26 13.36
N ARG A 4 24.88 7.27 13.41
CA ARG A 4 24.05 6.74 12.33
C ARG A 4 24.43 7.46 11.04
N LYS A 5 24.95 6.74 10.06
CA LYS A 5 25.29 7.28 8.74
C LYS A 5 24.02 7.50 7.93
N LEU A 6 23.97 8.60 7.18
CA LEU A 6 22.87 8.89 6.28
C LEU A 6 22.96 8.04 5.01
N LEU A 7 24.19 7.86 4.53
CA LEU A 7 24.51 7.23 3.26
C LEU A 7 25.07 5.83 3.46
N LYS A 8 24.70 4.91 2.57
CA LYS A 8 25.44 3.66 2.42
C LYS A 8 26.79 3.96 1.76
N ILE A 9 27.73 3.02 1.86
CA ILE A 9 29.07 3.17 1.27
C ILE A 9 28.96 3.42 -0.24
N GLN A 10 28.09 2.67 -0.92
CA GLN A 10 27.84 2.83 -2.36
C GLN A 10 27.27 4.20 -2.71
N ASP A 11 26.25 4.69 -1.99
CA ASP A 11 25.67 6.03 -2.21
C ASP A 11 26.73 7.13 -2.00
N ARG A 12 27.61 6.95 -1.00
CA ARG A 12 28.69 7.89 -0.72
C ARG A 12 29.72 7.91 -1.85
N GLN A 13 30.04 6.75 -2.43
CA GLN A 13 30.92 6.64 -3.58
C GLN A 13 30.28 7.27 -4.83
N GLU A 14 28.98 7.08 -5.06
CA GLU A 14 28.27 7.67 -6.20
C GLU A 14 28.24 9.20 -6.13
N LEU A 15 28.05 9.77 -4.93
CA LEU A 15 27.89 11.21 -4.75
C LEU A 15 29.21 11.99 -4.64
N PHE A 16 30.26 11.37 -4.09
CA PHE A 16 31.54 12.04 -3.77
C PHE A 16 32.76 11.34 -4.35
N GLY A 17 32.58 10.19 -4.99
CA GLY A 17 33.64 9.43 -5.60
C GLY A 17 34.16 10.09 -6.87
N VAL A 18 35.40 9.75 -7.18
CA VAL A 18 36.05 10.12 -8.44
C VAL A 18 35.65 9.08 -9.49
N PRO A 19 35.28 9.49 -10.71
CA PRO A 19 35.00 8.56 -11.79
C PRO A 19 36.26 7.74 -12.13
N ILE A 20 36.03 6.49 -12.50
CA ILE A 20 37.09 5.54 -12.89
C ILE A 20 36.89 5.01 -14.31
N ASP A 21 35.69 5.16 -14.87
CA ASP A 21 35.36 4.84 -16.25
C ASP A 21 35.80 5.97 -17.20
N GLU A 22 36.21 5.58 -18.40
CA GLU A 22 36.76 6.47 -19.41
C GLU A 22 35.78 7.57 -19.82
N ASP A 23 34.51 7.23 -20.06
CA ASP A 23 33.47 8.17 -20.46
C ASP A 23 33.29 9.30 -19.42
N SER A 24 33.26 8.96 -18.13
CA SER A 24 33.14 9.96 -17.07
C SER A 24 34.43 10.77 -16.88
N LEU A 25 35.61 10.18 -17.09
CA LEU A 25 36.89 10.90 -17.09
C LEU A 25 36.93 11.93 -18.23
N ILE A 26 36.52 11.54 -19.44
CA ILE A 26 36.39 12.45 -20.59
C ILE A 26 35.41 13.57 -20.27
N ARG A 27 34.22 13.22 -19.78
CA ARG A 27 33.17 14.22 -19.51
C ARG A 27 33.58 15.26 -18.47
N HIS A 28 34.31 14.85 -17.44
CA HIS A 28 34.54 15.69 -16.27
C HIS A 28 35.95 16.26 -16.17
N TYR A 29 36.96 15.59 -16.72
CA TYR A 29 38.38 15.88 -16.50
C TYR A 29 39.17 16.23 -17.75
N THR A 30 38.52 16.44 -18.90
CA THR A 30 39.18 17.07 -20.05
C THR A 30 39.51 18.53 -19.74
N LEU A 31 40.77 18.90 -19.94
CA LEU A 31 41.31 20.23 -19.72
C LEU A 31 41.12 21.09 -20.98
N SER A 32 40.53 22.26 -20.80
CA SER A 32 40.42 23.26 -21.86
C SER A 32 41.78 23.92 -22.15
N PRO A 33 41.93 24.63 -23.27
CA PRO A 33 43.13 25.44 -23.52
C PRO A 33 43.43 26.45 -22.41
N ALA A 34 42.40 27.09 -21.84
CA ALA A 34 42.56 28.02 -20.72
C ALA A 34 43.10 27.31 -19.47
N ASP A 35 42.62 26.10 -19.18
CA ASP A 35 43.12 25.30 -18.05
C ASP A 35 44.59 24.97 -18.20
N ARG A 36 45.01 24.57 -19.41
CA ARG A 36 46.42 24.27 -19.68
C ARG A 36 47.32 25.48 -19.47
N LEU A 37 46.86 26.68 -19.83
CA LEU A 37 47.59 27.92 -19.56
C LEU A 37 47.73 28.18 -18.05
N GLU A 38 46.64 28.06 -17.28
CA GLU A 38 46.67 28.20 -15.81
C GLU A 38 47.61 27.18 -15.14
N ILE A 39 47.60 25.94 -15.63
CA ILE A 39 48.46 24.87 -15.15
C ILE A 39 49.94 25.15 -15.48
N ALA A 40 50.25 25.59 -16.71
CA ALA A 40 51.62 25.77 -17.19
C ALA A 40 52.43 26.80 -16.36
N VAL A 41 51.76 27.77 -15.74
CA VAL A 41 52.38 28.77 -14.85
C VAL A 41 52.99 28.13 -13.59
N ARG A 42 52.54 26.94 -13.19
CA ARG A 42 53.06 26.25 -12.00
C ARG A 42 54.45 25.68 -12.27
N ARG A 43 55.40 25.97 -11.38
CA ARG A 43 56.77 25.46 -11.46
C ARG A 43 56.81 23.97 -11.11
N ARG A 44 57.51 23.18 -11.93
CA ARG A 44 57.74 21.72 -11.80
C ARG A 44 56.49 20.88 -12.12
N LYS A 45 56.72 19.74 -12.79
CA LYS A 45 55.65 18.83 -13.27
C LYS A 45 54.73 18.31 -12.17
N HIS A 46 55.23 18.06 -10.95
CA HIS A 46 54.40 17.63 -9.82
C HIS A 46 53.38 18.70 -9.36
N ASN A 47 53.73 19.99 -9.42
CA ASN A 47 52.79 21.06 -9.07
C ASN A 47 51.79 21.32 -10.20
N GLN A 48 52.21 21.16 -11.47
CA GLN A 48 51.31 21.22 -12.63
C GLN A 48 50.25 20.11 -12.54
N LEU A 49 50.69 18.86 -12.35
CA LEU A 49 49.81 17.70 -12.22
C LEU A 49 48.89 17.81 -10.99
N GLY A 50 49.43 18.25 -9.85
CA GLY A 50 48.63 18.44 -8.63
C GLY A 50 47.63 19.59 -8.71
N PHE A 51 47.98 20.69 -9.38
CA PHE A 51 47.05 21.80 -9.65
C PHE A 51 45.93 21.34 -10.60
N ALA A 52 46.26 20.58 -11.65
CA ALA A 52 45.27 19.99 -12.55
C ALA A 52 44.34 18.99 -11.85
N ALA A 53 44.89 18.12 -11.01
CA ALA A 53 44.09 17.20 -10.19
C ALA A 53 43.14 17.97 -9.26
N GLN A 54 43.61 19.03 -8.60
CA GLN A 54 42.79 19.91 -7.77
C GLN A 54 41.66 20.58 -8.58
N LEU A 55 41.98 21.12 -9.76
CA LEU A 55 41.02 21.73 -10.68
C LEU A 55 39.91 20.73 -11.06
N CYS A 56 40.30 19.52 -11.47
CA CYS A 56 39.39 18.45 -11.85
C CYS A 56 38.48 18.06 -10.67
N MET A 57 39.01 17.85 -9.47
CA MET A 57 38.22 17.52 -8.26
C MET A 57 37.20 18.61 -7.91
N MET A 58 37.59 19.88 -8.08
CA MET A 58 36.74 21.04 -7.82
C MET A 58 35.65 21.24 -8.87
N ARG A 59 35.87 20.82 -10.12
CA ARG A 59 34.81 20.73 -11.15
C ARG A 59 33.85 19.58 -10.88
N TYR A 60 34.40 18.40 -10.63
CA TYR A 60 33.63 17.21 -10.29
C TYR A 60 34.44 16.29 -9.37
N PRO A 61 33.91 15.88 -8.21
CA PRO A 61 32.51 16.01 -7.79
C PRO A 61 32.15 17.38 -7.19
N GLY A 62 33.06 18.36 -7.15
CA GLY A 62 32.79 19.69 -6.60
C GLY A 62 33.46 19.95 -5.25
N ARG A 63 34.52 19.21 -4.91
CA ARG A 63 35.21 19.30 -3.62
C ARG A 63 36.71 19.50 -3.82
N THR A 64 37.39 19.98 -2.78
CA THR A 64 38.85 20.02 -2.80
C THR A 64 39.44 18.63 -2.62
N LEU A 65 40.63 18.43 -3.18
CA LEU A 65 41.50 17.32 -2.80
C LEU A 65 41.95 17.51 -1.34
N MET A 66 41.81 16.47 -0.52
CA MET A 66 42.20 16.50 0.89
C MET A 66 43.71 16.37 1.06
N ALA A 67 44.21 16.74 2.25
CA ALA A 67 45.59 16.50 2.61
C ALA A 67 45.91 14.99 2.51
N ASN A 68 46.99 14.64 1.82
CA ASN A 68 47.44 13.25 1.63
C ASN A 68 46.43 12.35 0.89
N GLU A 69 45.40 12.92 0.25
CA GLU A 69 44.51 12.16 -0.61
C GLU A 69 45.19 11.85 -1.94
N ILE A 70 45.24 10.58 -2.29
CA ILE A 70 45.77 10.10 -3.57
C ILE A 70 44.57 9.84 -4.49
N PRO A 71 44.42 10.59 -5.60
CA PRO A 71 43.39 10.32 -6.58
C PRO A 71 43.57 8.92 -7.19
N PRO A 72 42.48 8.28 -7.68
CA PRO A 72 42.59 7.01 -8.41
C PRO A 72 43.59 7.09 -9.56
N ARG A 73 44.35 6.01 -9.79
CA ARG A 73 45.34 5.95 -10.87
C ARG A 73 44.77 6.27 -12.24
N GLY A 74 43.56 5.82 -12.56
CA GLY A 74 42.90 6.16 -13.83
C GLY A 74 42.74 7.66 -14.05
N MET A 75 42.34 8.40 -13.01
CA MET A 75 42.26 9.87 -13.05
C MET A 75 43.64 10.50 -13.24
N LEU A 76 44.65 10.04 -12.51
CA LEU A 76 46.00 10.60 -12.61
C LEU A 76 46.60 10.37 -14.01
N ASN A 77 46.45 9.16 -14.55
CA ASN A 77 46.91 8.83 -15.90
C ASN A 77 46.25 9.73 -16.95
N TYR A 78 44.91 9.86 -16.88
CA TYR A 78 44.14 10.67 -17.82
C TYR A 78 44.52 12.17 -17.78
N ILE A 79 44.80 12.72 -16.59
CA ILE A 79 45.24 14.12 -16.47
C ILE A 79 46.70 14.28 -16.91
N ALA A 80 47.56 13.32 -16.59
CA ALA A 80 48.98 13.39 -16.90
C ALA A 80 49.24 13.31 -18.42
N GLU A 81 48.47 12.48 -19.14
CA GLU A 81 48.52 12.37 -20.60
C GLU A 81 48.23 13.72 -21.27
N GLN A 82 47.22 14.46 -20.78
CA GLN A 82 46.86 15.78 -21.31
C GLN A 82 47.93 16.87 -21.05
N LEU A 83 48.88 16.62 -20.13
CA LEU A 83 49.92 17.56 -19.72
C LEU A 83 51.33 17.14 -20.15
N ASP A 84 51.44 16.02 -20.87
CA ASP A 84 52.72 15.37 -21.21
C ASP A 84 53.60 15.24 -19.95
N ALA A 85 53.06 14.59 -18.93
CA ALA A 85 53.68 14.39 -17.63
C ALA A 85 53.64 12.92 -17.20
N ASP A 86 54.60 12.50 -16.38
CA ASP A 86 54.54 11.20 -15.72
C ASP A 86 53.58 11.27 -14.51
N PRO A 87 52.55 10.38 -14.42
CA PRO A 87 51.64 10.29 -13.27
C PRO A 87 52.35 10.15 -11.91
N GLU A 88 53.51 9.50 -11.87
CA GLU A 88 54.29 9.29 -10.64
C GLU A 88 54.82 10.60 -10.04
N ASN A 89 54.88 11.68 -10.83
CA ASN A 89 55.19 13.01 -10.33
C ASN A 89 54.22 13.48 -9.24
N PHE A 90 52.97 12.99 -9.24
CA PHE A 90 51.98 13.37 -8.23
C PHE A 90 52.43 13.01 -6.80
N SER A 91 53.23 11.96 -6.62
CA SER A 91 53.79 11.56 -5.32
C SER A 91 54.58 12.68 -4.61
N SER A 92 55.09 13.65 -5.37
CA SER A 92 55.83 14.81 -4.87
C SER A 92 54.99 16.08 -4.77
N TYR A 93 53.71 16.03 -5.13
CA TYR A 93 52.80 17.15 -5.02
C TYR A 93 52.50 17.50 -3.56
N ALA A 94 52.47 18.80 -3.26
CA ALA A 94 51.99 19.34 -1.99
C ALA A 94 52.61 18.72 -0.72
N ARG A 95 53.89 18.31 -0.76
CA ARG A 95 54.67 17.93 0.44
C ARG A 95 54.66 19.01 1.52
N ARG A 96 54.47 20.28 1.12
CA ARG A 96 54.20 21.43 1.99
C ARG A 96 52.73 21.81 1.86
N GLU A 97 52.01 21.84 2.98
CA GLU A 97 50.60 22.20 3.03
C GLU A 97 50.25 23.57 2.42
N PRO A 98 51.08 24.64 2.57
CA PRO A 98 50.81 25.95 1.95
C PRO A 98 50.58 25.89 0.44
N THR A 99 51.33 25.07 -0.29
CA THR A 99 51.21 24.95 -1.76
C THR A 99 49.81 24.47 -2.18
N ARG A 100 49.23 23.50 -1.45
CA ARG A 100 47.86 23.02 -1.72
C ARG A 100 46.83 24.12 -1.47
N LEU A 101 46.97 24.85 -0.37
CA LEU A 101 46.04 25.91 0.02
C LEU A 101 46.10 27.11 -0.94
N GLU A 102 47.30 27.48 -1.41
CA GLU A 102 47.50 28.48 -2.45
C GLU A 102 46.81 28.06 -3.76
N HIS A 103 47.00 26.80 -4.17
CA HIS A 103 46.34 26.24 -5.35
C HIS A 103 44.81 26.27 -5.23
N VAL A 104 44.27 25.86 -4.09
CA VAL A 104 42.82 25.92 -3.82
C VAL A 104 42.33 27.36 -3.90
N SER A 105 43.04 28.31 -3.28
CA SER A 105 42.64 29.72 -3.25
C SER A 105 42.61 30.33 -4.66
N HIS A 106 43.61 30.01 -5.48
CA HIS A 106 43.64 30.43 -6.89
C HIS A 106 42.51 29.81 -7.70
N LEU A 107 42.28 28.50 -7.52
CA LEU A 107 41.25 27.77 -8.25
C LEU A 107 39.82 28.20 -7.88
N LEU A 108 39.60 28.64 -6.63
CA LEU A 108 38.34 29.26 -6.25
C LEU A 108 38.06 30.49 -7.11
N ALA A 109 39.03 31.39 -7.26
CA ALA A 109 38.88 32.58 -8.11
C ALA A 109 38.69 32.20 -9.59
N TYR A 110 39.52 31.29 -10.11
CA TYR A 110 39.47 30.85 -11.51
C TYR A 110 38.13 30.20 -11.89
N LEU A 111 37.56 29.37 -10.99
CA LEU A 111 36.29 28.68 -11.22
C LEU A 111 35.06 29.54 -10.84
N GLY A 112 35.24 30.76 -10.34
CA GLY A 112 34.14 31.57 -9.80
C GLY A 112 33.46 30.92 -8.59
N MET A 113 34.20 30.09 -7.85
CA MET A 113 33.72 29.35 -6.69
C MET A 113 34.15 30.00 -5.38
N ARG A 114 33.43 29.68 -4.30
CA ARG A 114 33.78 30.11 -2.94
C ARG A 114 33.66 28.98 -1.93
N THR A 115 34.22 29.17 -0.75
CA THR A 115 34.03 28.24 0.37
C THR A 115 32.61 28.37 0.93
N ALA A 116 32.02 27.24 1.34
CA ALA A 116 30.66 27.21 1.85
C ALA A 116 30.52 27.95 3.19
N ALA A 117 29.68 28.98 3.23
CA ALA A 117 29.40 29.79 4.41
C ALA A 117 28.11 29.33 5.12
N ALA A 118 27.80 29.97 6.25
CA ALA A 118 26.58 29.67 7.02
C ALA A 118 25.28 29.82 6.20
N PRO A 119 25.11 30.85 5.34
CA PRO A 119 23.93 30.96 4.48
C PRO A 119 23.76 29.79 3.50
N ASP A 120 24.86 29.24 2.96
CA ASP A 120 24.79 28.11 2.02
C ASP A 120 24.40 26.82 2.73
N ARG A 121 24.95 26.59 3.92
CA ARG A 121 24.53 25.47 4.77
C ARG A 121 23.06 25.57 5.15
N ARG A 122 22.55 26.78 5.39
CA ARG A 122 21.13 27.00 5.66
C ARG A 122 20.27 26.72 4.41
N ALA A 123 20.66 27.21 3.25
CA ALA A 123 19.95 26.94 1.99
C ALA A 123 19.90 25.43 1.69
N ALA A 124 21.03 24.74 1.83
CA ALA A 124 21.08 23.30 1.59
C ALA A 124 20.29 22.51 2.65
N LEU A 125 20.25 22.96 3.91
CA LEU A 125 19.37 22.39 4.92
C LEU A 125 17.90 22.54 4.55
N MET A 126 17.49 23.70 4.03
CA MET A 126 16.09 23.92 3.61
C MET A 126 15.69 22.99 2.45
N SER A 127 16.51 22.89 1.40
CA SER A 127 16.29 21.95 0.29
C SER A 127 16.26 20.49 0.76
N ALA A 128 17.15 20.15 1.71
CA ALA A 128 17.15 18.82 2.33
C ALA A 128 15.88 18.55 3.14
N ILE A 129 15.31 19.55 3.82
CA ILE A 129 14.06 19.40 4.57
C ILE A 129 12.89 19.17 3.63
N GLU A 130 12.81 19.91 2.51
CA GLU A 130 11.77 19.73 1.49
C GLU A 130 11.85 18.32 0.88
N THR A 131 13.05 17.87 0.52
CA THR A 131 13.27 16.50 0.03
C THR A 131 12.94 15.47 1.10
N ALA A 132 13.37 15.70 2.35
CA ALA A 132 13.05 14.81 3.46
C ALA A 132 11.54 14.82 3.78
N ALA A 133 10.78 15.84 3.43
CA ALA A 133 9.34 15.81 3.62
C ALA A 133 8.68 14.72 2.76
N THR A 134 9.31 14.31 1.65
CA THR A 134 8.74 13.33 0.70
C THR A 134 9.37 11.94 0.80
N THR A 135 10.61 11.83 1.29
CA THR A 135 11.36 10.56 1.35
C THR A 135 12.29 10.46 2.55
N ASP A 136 12.66 9.24 2.92
CA ASP A 136 13.69 8.95 3.93
C ASP A 136 15.00 8.41 3.33
N LYS A 137 15.08 8.32 1.99
CA LYS A 137 16.27 7.87 1.26
C LYS A 137 17.40 8.89 1.43
N GLY A 138 18.48 8.46 2.08
CA GLY A 138 19.64 9.31 2.36
C GLY A 138 20.30 9.86 1.09
N SER A 139 20.41 9.06 0.03
CA SER A 139 20.98 9.46 -1.25
C SER A 139 20.23 10.62 -1.90
N SER A 140 18.89 10.58 -1.93
CA SER A 140 18.06 11.66 -2.46
C SER A 140 18.25 12.96 -1.69
N ILE A 141 18.31 12.89 -0.36
CA ILE A 141 18.50 14.06 0.52
C ILE A 141 19.90 14.65 0.34
N ALA A 142 20.93 13.80 0.30
CA ALA A 142 22.29 14.24 0.06
C ALA A 142 22.48 14.84 -1.34
N LYS A 143 21.82 14.28 -2.37
CA LYS A 143 21.81 14.85 -3.72
C LYS A 143 21.21 16.24 -3.74
N ALA A 144 20.10 16.47 -3.03
CA ALA A 144 19.49 17.80 -2.90
C ALA A 144 20.44 18.83 -2.24
N ILE A 145 21.16 18.42 -1.19
CA ILE A 145 22.20 19.23 -0.55
C ILE A 145 23.32 19.58 -1.54
N ILE A 146 23.82 18.58 -2.25
CA ILE A 146 24.92 18.75 -3.22
C ILE A 146 24.49 19.66 -4.38
N THR A 147 23.30 19.45 -4.95
CA THR A 147 22.75 20.31 -6.00
C THR A 147 22.63 21.75 -5.51
N THR A 148 22.04 21.97 -4.33
CA THR A 148 21.90 23.33 -3.77
C THR A 148 23.25 24.03 -3.56
N MET A 149 24.28 23.29 -3.16
CA MET A 149 25.63 23.83 -2.98
C MET A 149 26.28 24.16 -4.34
N ARG A 150 26.10 23.30 -5.35
CA ARG A 150 26.60 23.54 -6.72
C ARG A 150 25.93 24.76 -7.35
N ASP A 151 24.61 24.89 -7.23
CA ASP A 151 23.84 26.02 -7.78
C ASP A 151 24.28 27.37 -7.17
N ARG A 152 24.86 27.34 -5.96
CA ARG A 152 25.37 28.52 -5.25
C ARG A 152 26.88 28.74 -5.48
N ASN A 153 27.48 28.00 -6.41
CA ASN A 153 28.91 28.00 -6.74
C ASN A 153 29.81 27.88 -5.50
N VAL A 154 29.44 27.01 -4.56
CA VAL A 154 30.29 26.74 -3.38
C VAL A 154 30.91 25.36 -3.43
N VAL A 155 32.15 25.27 -2.96
CA VAL A 155 32.83 23.99 -2.79
C VAL A 155 32.06 23.13 -1.79
N LEU A 156 31.84 21.87 -2.16
CA LEU A 156 31.18 20.89 -1.30
C LEU A 156 31.98 20.71 -0.01
N PRO A 157 31.32 20.75 1.16
CA PRO A 157 31.97 20.40 2.40
C PRO A 157 32.29 18.90 2.42
N ALA A 158 33.09 18.47 3.40
CA ALA A 158 33.39 17.05 3.60
C ALA A 158 32.08 16.22 3.65
N PRO A 159 32.07 14.98 3.11
CA PRO A 159 30.87 14.15 3.05
C PRO A 159 30.14 14.02 4.39
N ASP A 160 30.88 13.92 5.50
CA ASP A 160 30.32 13.83 6.85
C ASP A 160 29.50 15.08 7.24
N THR A 161 29.85 16.26 6.73
CA THR A 161 29.07 17.48 6.94
C THR A 161 27.77 17.44 6.12
N VAL A 162 27.81 16.94 4.88
CA VAL A 162 26.59 16.72 4.08
C VAL A 162 25.67 15.72 4.78
N GLU A 163 26.21 14.60 5.25
CA GLU A 163 25.42 13.60 5.99
C GLU A 163 24.79 14.19 7.26
N ARG A 164 25.53 15.01 8.00
CA ARG A 164 25.01 15.70 9.20
C ARG A 164 23.87 16.67 8.86
N ILE A 165 23.98 17.44 7.78
CA ILE A 165 22.90 18.33 7.31
C ILE A 165 21.68 17.48 6.93
N GLY A 166 21.86 16.37 6.21
CA GLY A 166 20.75 15.51 5.81
C GLY A 166 20.08 14.80 6.99
N LEU A 167 20.83 14.36 8.01
CA LEU A 167 20.25 13.81 9.24
C LEU A 167 19.44 14.85 10.01
N ALA A 168 19.95 16.08 10.11
CA ALA A 168 19.21 17.18 10.72
C ALA A 168 17.92 17.49 9.93
N ALA A 169 18.00 17.50 8.61
CA ALA A 169 16.84 17.70 7.74
C ALA A 169 15.77 16.62 7.94
N ARG A 170 16.17 15.34 8.01
CA ARG A 170 15.25 14.22 8.31
C ARG A 170 14.57 14.38 9.66
N ALA A 171 15.34 14.73 10.69
CA ALA A 171 14.78 14.94 12.03
C ALA A 171 13.76 16.09 12.04
N ILE A 172 14.05 17.19 11.35
CA ILE A 172 13.12 18.33 11.21
C ILE A 172 11.87 17.94 10.42
N ALA A 173 12.02 17.30 9.26
CA ALA A 173 10.91 16.87 8.42
C ALA A 173 9.98 15.90 9.18
N ARG A 174 10.57 14.95 9.94
CA ARG A 174 9.83 14.04 10.81
C ARG A 174 9.03 14.81 11.87
N ARG A 175 9.66 15.72 12.60
CA ARG A 175 8.99 16.51 13.64
C ARG A 175 7.87 17.37 13.06
N ARG A 176 8.06 17.95 11.86
CA ARG A 176 7.01 18.70 11.14
C ARG A 176 5.82 17.81 10.80
N ALA A 177 6.06 16.60 10.28
CA ALA A 177 4.99 15.65 9.97
C ALA A 177 4.23 15.21 11.23
N GLU A 178 4.94 14.88 12.30
CA GLU A 178 4.34 14.52 13.59
C GLU A 178 3.45 15.65 14.12
N THR A 179 3.96 16.89 14.11
CA THR A 179 3.23 18.08 14.57
C THR A 179 2.00 18.35 13.70
N ALA A 180 2.11 18.22 12.37
CA ALA A 180 1.01 18.47 11.44
C ALA A 180 -0.16 17.50 11.65
N LEU A 181 0.14 16.23 11.92
CA LEU A 181 -0.89 15.20 12.16
C LEU A 181 -1.67 15.43 13.45
N ILE A 182 -0.99 15.85 14.52
CA ILE A 182 -1.62 16.08 15.82
C ILE A 182 -2.12 17.51 16.02
N SER A 183 -1.92 18.39 15.03
CA SER A 183 -2.37 19.78 15.10
C SER A 183 -3.89 19.86 15.20
N GLY A 184 -4.39 20.69 16.12
CA GLY A 184 -5.83 20.89 16.33
C GLY A 184 -6.51 19.89 17.27
N PHE A 185 -5.78 18.91 17.81
CA PHE A 185 -6.29 18.04 18.86
C PHE A 185 -6.29 18.76 20.22
N SER A 186 -7.35 18.59 21.00
CA SER A 186 -7.40 19.08 22.39
C SER A 186 -6.45 18.28 23.31
N PRO A 187 -6.06 18.81 24.48
CA PRO A 187 -5.28 18.05 25.46
C PRO A 187 -5.93 16.71 25.85
N GLU A 188 -7.25 16.69 25.97
CA GLU A 188 -8.05 15.49 26.31
C GLU A 188 -8.00 14.46 25.19
N GLN A 189 -8.13 14.89 23.93
CA GLN A 189 -7.98 13.98 22.78
C GLN A 189 -6.54 13.44 22.69
N LEU A 190 -5.52 14.27 22.93
CA LEU A 190 -4.14 13.80 22.94
C LEU A 190 -3.88 12.80 24.08
N GLN A 191 -4.54 12.97 25.23
CA GLN A 191 -4.47 12.04 26.34
C GLN A 191 -5.18 10.73 26.03
N SER A 192 -6.35 10.76 25.37
CA SER A 192 -7.07 9.54 24.98
C SER A 192 -6.26 8.69 24.00
N LEU A 193 -5.46 9.31 23.12
CA LEU A 193 -4.49 8.60 22.28
C LEU A 193 -3.44 7.87 23.12
N ASP A 194 -2.87 8.52 24.13
CA ASP A 194 -1.88 7.91 25.03
C ASP A 194 -2.51 6.75 25.84
N ASP A 195 -3.79 6.87 26.21
CA ASP A 195 -4.52 5.85 26.95
C ASP A 195 -4.75 4.55 26.15
N LEU A 196 -4.71 4.61 24.82
CA LEU A 196 -4.75 3.40 23.97
C LEU A 196 -3.57 2.45 24.19
N LEU A 197 -2.46 2.95 24.74
CA LEU A 197 -1.27 2.17 25.07
C LEU A 197 -1.28 1.63 26.51
N LYS A 198 -2.26 2.00 27.33
CA LYS A 198 -2.45 1.43 28.66
C LYS A 198 -3.19 0.10 28.56
N VAL A 199 -2.91 -0.81 29.50
CA VAL A 199 -3.64 -2.09 29.58
C VAL A 199 -5.08 -1.78 29.98
N ASP A 200 -6.03 -2.22 29.15
CA ASP A 200 -7.45 -2.13 29.46
C ASP A 200 -7.86 -3.40 30.24
N PRO A 201 -8.35 -3.28 31.49
CA PRO A 201 -8.76 -4.42 32.30
C PRO A 201 -9.83 -5.29 31.66
N ALA A 202 -10.71 -4.72 30.83
CA ALA A 202 -11.81 -5.45 30.20
C ALA A 202 -11.34 -6.45 29.13
N ILE A 203 -10.19 -6.21 28.52
CA ILE A 203 -9.63 -7.06 27.45
C ILE A 203 -8.25 -7.63 27.78
N ALA A 204 -7.73 -7.36 28.98
CA ALA A 204 -6.42 -7.79 29.49
C ALA A 204 -5.23 -7.48 28.54
N GLN A 205 -5.36 -6.46 27.70
CA GLN A 205 -4.35 -6.01 26.74
C GLN A 205 -4.54 -4.53 26.41
N THR A 206 -3.60 -3.91 25.70
CA THR A 206 -3.76 -2.52 25.25
C THR A 206 -4.76 -2.44 24.10
N ARG A 207 -5.57 -1.37 24.06
CA ARG A 207 -6.50 -1.14 22.93
C ARG A 207 -5.76 -1.00 21.61
N PHE A 208 -4.58 -0.39 21.62
CA PHE A 208 -3.73 -0.27 20.44
C PHE A 208 -3.27 -1.64 19.90
N HIS A 209 -2.88 -2.57 20.77
CA HIS A 209 -2.54 -3.93 20.35
C HIS A 209 -3.77 -4.70 19.83
N TRP A 210 -4.89 -4.64 20.56
CA TRP A 210 -6.14 -5.28 20.18
C TRP A 210 -6.65 -4.86 18.78
N LEU A 211 -6.53 -3.58 18.44
CA LEU A 211 -6.88 -3.05 17.12
C LEU A 211 -6.01 -3.64 16.00
N ARG A 212 -4.74 -3.95 16.28
CA ARG A 212 -3.78 -4.53 15.32
C ARG A 212 -3.92 -6.05 15.19
N SER A 213 -4.45 -6.71 16.22
CA SER A 213 -4.64 -8.16 16.30
C SER A 213 -6.05 -8.56 15.86
N ALA A 214 -6.46 -8.17 14.66
CA ALA A 214 -7.75 -8.56 14.08
C ALA A 214 -7.69 -9.99 13.51
N PRO A 215 -8.78 -10.78 13.60
CA PRO A 215 -8.81 -12.16 13.10
C PRO A 215 -8.89 -12.22 11.55
N ASP A 216 -8.09 -13.09 10.93
CA ASP A 216 -8.06 -13.25 9.47
C ASP A 216 -9.01 -14.34 8.94
N ALA A 217 -9.37 -15.32 9.77
CA ALA A 217 -10.17 -16.47 9.35
C ALA A 217 -11.65 -16.08 9.11
N PRO A 218 -12.28 -16.44 7.97
CA PRO A 218 -13.66 -16.04 7.73
C PRO A 218 -14.65 -16.79 8.64
N GLY A 219 -15.39 -16.05 9.46
CA GLY A 219 -16.38 -16.58 10.39
C GLY A 219 -17.31 -15.48 10.91
N ALA A 220 -18.54 -15.84 11.29
CA ALA A 220 -19.54 -14.87 11.76
C ALA A 220 -19.07 -14.12 13.02
N SER A 221 -18.48 -14.83 14.00
CA SER A 221 -17.90 -14.22 15.21
C SER A 221 -16.74 -13.29 14.88
N ASN A 222 -15.88 -13.67 13.93
CA ASN A 222 -14.74 -12.85 13.51
C ASN A 222 -15.20 -11.57 12.81
N LEU A 223 -16.26 -11.64 11.99
CA LEU A 223 -16.86 -10.46 11.37
C LEU A 223 -17.44 -9.50 12.42
N VAL A 224 -18.15 -10.04 13.43
CA VAL A 224 -18.63 -9.23 14.56
C VAL A 224 -17.47 -8.56 15.30
N ALA A 225 -16.44 -9.32 15.66
CA ALA A 225 -15.26 -8.80 16.34
C ALA A 225 -14.50 -7.72 15.52
N MET A 226 -14.55 -7.81 14.19
CA MET A 226 -13.97 -6.81 13.28
C MET A 226 -14.81 -5.52 13.26
N MET A 227 -16.14 -5.64 13.25
CA MET A 227 -17.06 -4.50 13.34
C MET A 227 -17.00 -3.81 14.70
N GLU A 228 -16.78 -4.54 15.79
CA GLU A 228 -16.51 -3.97 17.12
C GLU A 228 -15.25 -3.09 17.12
N ARG A 229 -14.16 -3.57 16.49
CA ARG A 229 -12.93 -2.77 16.32
C ARG A 229 -13.18 -1.53 15.46
N LEU A 230 -13.94 -1.66 14.38
CA LEU A 230 -14.27 -0.53 13.51
C LEU A 230 -15.14 0.50 14.23
N SER A 231 -16.10 0.05 15.05
CA SER A 231 -16.91 0.91 15.92
C SER A 231 -16.02 1.64 16.93
N PHE A 232 -15.06 0.94 17.54
CA PHE A 232 -14.10 1.55 18.46
C PHE A 232 -13.26 2.62 17.76
N ILE A 233 -12.70 2.33 16.57
CA ILE A 233 -11.91 3.31 15.80
C ILE A 233 -12.71 4.58 15.52
N ARG A 234 -13.98 4.44 15.12
CA ARG A 234 -14.86 5.59 14.83
C ARG A 234 -15.17 6.40 16.08
N ALA A 235 -15.26 5.75 17.24
CA ALA A 235 -15.47 6.43 18.52
C ALA A 235 -14.24 7.24 18.98
N ILE A 236 -13.03 6.96 18.46
CA ILE A 236 -11.84 7.81 18.69
C ILE A 236 -11.98 9.15 17.95
N ASP A 237 -12.87 9.23 16.95
CA ASP A 237 -13.20 10.45 16.21
C ASP A 237 -11.98 11.12 15.52
N ILE A 238 -11.15 10.29 14.87
CA ILE A 238 -10.02 10.76 14.06
C ILE A 238 -10.45 10.87 12.60
N ASP A 239 -10.46 12.09 12.05
CA ASP A 239 -10.74 12.32 10.63
C ASP A 239 -9.67 11.66 9.73
N PRO A 240 -10.04 10.72 8.85
CA PRO A 240 -9.10 10.12 7.89
C PRO A 240 -8.40 11.12 6.97
N ARG A 241 -8.99 12.31 6.74
CA ARG A 241 -8.40 13.38 5.91
C ARG A 241 -7.12 13.96 6.49
N LEU A 242 -6.83 13.73 7.77
CA LEU A 242 -5.56 14.10 8.40
C LEU A 242 -4.35 13.50 7.67
N GLN A 243 -4.53 12.35 7.00
CA GLN A 243 -3.50 11.76 6.12
C GLN A 243 -2.98 12.78 5.09
N GLY A 244 -3.85 13.63 4.54
CA GLY A 244 -3.49 14.64 3.54
C GLY A 244 -2.68 15.83 4.06
N ARG A 245 -2.47 15.94 5.38
CA ARG A 245 -1.63 17.00 5.98
C ARG A 245 -0.13 16.77 5.77
N ILE A 246 0.26 15.58 5.36
CA ILE A 246 1.66 15.22 5.11
C ILE A 246 1.81 14.56 3.73
N HIS A 247 3.02 14.58 3.19
CA HIS A 247 3.31 13.93 1.91
C HIS A 247 3.15 12.41 1.99
N SER A 248 2.65 11.79 0.92
CA SER A 248 2.38 10.34 0.83
C SER A 248 3.59 9.47 1.18
N GLY A 249 4.77 9.75 0.60
CA GLY A 249 5.98 8.98 0.94
C GLY A 249 6.40 9.05 2.42
N ARG A 250 6.08 10.14 3.13
CA ARG A 250 6.31 10.25 4.59
C ARG A 250 5.24 9.52 5.38
N TRP A 251 3.98 9.57 4.92
CA TRP A 251 2.90 8.74 5.46
C TRP A 251 3.27 7.25 5.40
N ASP A 252 3.67 6.76 4.22
CA ASP A 252 4.06 5.36 4.02
C ASP A 252 5.22 4.96 4.92
N GLN A 253 6.20 5.85 5.10
CA GLN A 253 7.32 5.62 6.03
C GLN A 253 6.84 5.48 7.47
N MET A 254 5.97 6.38 7.93
CA MET A 254 5.44 6.34 9.29
C MET A 254 4.56 5.10 9.53
N ILE A 255 3.77 4.68 8.53
CA ILE A 255 3.01 3.43 8.58
C ILE A 255 3.95 2.24 8.72
N ARG A 256 4.98 2.12 7.88
CA ARG A 256 5.98 1.03 7.97
C ARG A 256 6.67 0.99 9.33
N GLU A 257 7.06 2.14 9.87
CA GLU A 257 7.66 2.23 11.20
C GLU A 257 6.68 1.78 12.28
N GLY A 258 5.42 2.23 12.22
CA GLY A 258 4.38 1.81 13.17
C GLY A 258 4.09 0.30 13.10
N ASP A 259 4.09 -0.28 11.89
CA ASP A 259 3.79 -1.70 11.67
C ASP A 259 4.79 -2.64 12.33
N VAL A 260 6.08 -2.25 12.36
CA VAL A 260 7.13 -3.04 13.02
C VAL A 260 7.34 -2.67 14.49
N THR A 261 6.76 -1.57 14.96
CA THR A 261 6.91 -1.10 16.34
C THR A 261 5.82 -1.72 17.23
N PRO A 262 6.18 -2.55 18.23
CA PRO A 262 5.22 -3.04 19.22
C PRO A 262 4.58 -1.91 20.03
N ALA A 263 3.41 -2.18 20.65
CA ALA A 263 2.71 -1.19 21.45
C ALA A 263 3.56 -0.62 22.60
N TRP A 264 4.33 -1.47 23.30
CA TRP A 264 5.21 -1.05 24.39
C TRP A 264 6.35 -0.13 23.90
N LEU A 265 6.99 -0.43 22.76
CA LEU A 265 8.04 0.41 22.20
C LEU A 265 7.51 1.76 21.68
N THR A 266 6.23 1.78 21.28
CA THR A 266 5.54 3.01 20.92
C THR A 266 5.37 3.91 22.15
N ALA A 267 5.18 3.35 23.35
CA ALA A 267 5.08 4.10 24.60
C ALA A 267 6.37 4.86 24.94
N ASP A 268 7.53 4.29 24.61
CA ASP A 268 8.87 4.87 24.85
C ASP A 268 9.21 6.06 23.93
N PHE A 269 8.41 6.30 22.89
CA PHE A 269 8.60 7.48 22.05
C PHE A 269 8.28 8.77 22.81
N ASN A 270 8.90 9.88 22.39
CA ASN A 270 8.45 11.19 22.84
C ASN A 270 6.97 11.41 22.46
N ALA A 271 6.26 12.23 23.22
CA ALA A 271 4.81 12.39 23.10
C ALA A 271 4.34 12.74 21.68
N SER A 272 5.06 13.62 20.97
CA SER A 272 4.72 14.01 19.59
C SER A 272 4.77 12.82 18.63
N ARG A 273 5.90 12.10 18.63
CA ARG A 273 6.11 10.92 17.79
C ARG A 273 5.12 9.80 18.12
N ARG A 274 4.90 9.54 19.41
CA ARG A 274 3.96 8.53 19.90
C ARG A 274 2.55 8.79 19.37
N ARG A 275 2.00 9.97 19.65
CA ARG A 275 0.63 10.36 19.28
C ARG A 275 0.43 10.40 17.77
N ALA A 276 1.38 10.96 17.02
CA ALA A 276 1.33 10.95 15.55
C ALA A 276 1.34 9.52 14.96
N THR A 277 2.13 8.62 15.55
CA THR A 277 2.17 7.21 15.14
C THR A 277 0.83 6.52 15.40
N ILE A 278 0.20 6.79 16.55
CA ILE A 278 -1.13 6.28 16.89
C ILE A 278 -2.19 6.81 15.92
N VAL A 279 -2.23 8.12 15.64
CA VAL A 279 -3.15 8.74 14.66
C VAL A 279 -3.02 8.04 13.30
N ALA A 280 -1.79 7.90 12.81
CA ALA A 280 -1.53 7.26 11.53
C ALA A 280 -2.01 5.81 11.48
N GLN A 281 -1.73 5.05 12.53
CA GLN A 281 -2.12 3.65 12.65
C GLN A 281 -3.63 3.49 12.78
N VAL A 282 -4.32 4.36 13.53
CA VAL A 282 -5.79 4.33 13.64
C VAL A 282 -6.45 4.59 12.29
N ILE A 283 -5.99 5.59 11.52
CA ILE A 283 -6.51 5.86 10.17
C ILE A 283 -6.29 4.65 9.25
N LYS A 284 -5.07 4.11 9.23
CA LYS A 284 -4.72 2.93 8.42
C LYS A 284 -5.55 1.70 8.81
N LEU A 285 -5.72 1.45 10.11
CA LEU A 285 -6.53 0.33 10.62
C LEU A 285 -8.01 0.53 10.31
N GLY A 286 -8.52 1.77 10.35
CA GLY A 286 -9.89 2.07 9.94
C GLY A 286 -10.17 1.69 8.49
N GLN A 287 -9.25 2.03 7.57
CA GLN A 287 -9.32 1.63 6.16
C GLN A 287 -9.22 0.10 6.02
N LYS A 288 -8.18 -0.51 6.59
CA LYS A 288 -7.93 -1.95 6.50
C LYS A 288 -9.10 -2.78 7.05
N LEU A 289 -9.59 -2.46 8.24
CA LEU A 289 -10.69 -3.19 8.88
C LEU A 289 -12.01 -3.03 8.11
N THR A 290 -12.22 -1.89 7.44
CA THR A 290 -13.37 -1.69 6.55
C THR A 290 -13.30 -2.66 5.38
N ASP A 291 -12.16 -2.72 4.68
CA ASP A 291 -11.95 -3.60 3.53
C ASP A 291 -12.01 -5.08 3.92
N ASP A 292 -11.37 -5.45 5.04
CA ASP A 292 -11.35 -6.82 5.53
C ASP A 292 -12.76 -7.28 5.96
N ALA A 293 -13.54 -6.42 6.62
CA ALA A 293 -14.90 -6.75 7.05
C ALA A 293 -15.84 -6.95 5.85
N VAL A 294 -15.77 -6.09 4.83
CA VAL A 294 -16.53 -6.26 3.59
C VAL A 294 -16.10 -7.53 2.87
N THR A 295 -14.80 -7.79 2.78
CA THR A 295 -14.26 -9.03 2.19
C THR A 295 -14.75 -10.27 2.93
N MET A 296 -14.76 -10.24 4.26
CA MET A 296 -15.24 -11.34 5.09
C MET A 296 -16.75 -11.55 4.91
N PHE A 297 -17.54 -10.47 4.86
CA PHE A 297 -18.96 -10.55 4.53
C PHE A 297 -19.21 -11.21 3.17
N ILE A 298 -18.50 -10.77 2.11
CA ILE A 298 -18.60 -11.37 0.77
C ILE A 298 -18.27 -12.88 0.83
N LYS A 299 -17.21 -13.27 1.54
CA LYS A 299 -16.85 -14.69 1.72
C LYS A 299 -17.93 -15.48 2.44
N LEU A 300 -18.56 -14.91 3.48
CA LEU A 300 -19.64 -15.57 4.23
C LEU A 300 -20.88 -15.76 3.36
N ILE A 301 -21.30 -14.72 2.63
CA ILE A 301 -22.40 -14.81 1.68
C ILE A 301 -22.09 -15.81 0.56
N GLY A 302 -20.88 -15.77 -0.02
CA GLY A 302 -20.45 -16.71 -1.05
C GLY A 302 -20.44 -18.18 -0.58
N ARG A 303 -20.01 -18.45 0.66
CA ARG A 303 -20.08 -19.79 1.27
C ARG A 303 -21.53 -20.25 1.46
N LEU A 304 -22.43 -19.34 1.81
CA LEU A 304 -23.85 -19.63 1.97
C LEU A 304 -24.45 -20.09 0.63
N PHE A 305 -24.24 -19.32 -0.44
CA PHE A 305 -24.70 -19.70 -1.79
C PHE A 305 -24.00 -20.96 -2.33
N SER A 306 -22.72 -21.16 -2.02
CA SER A 306 -21.99 -22.37 -2.42
C SER A 306 -22.55 -23.62 -1.73
N ARG A 307 -22.92 -23.55 -0.44
CA ARG A 307 -23.59 -24.65 0.26
C ARG A 307 -24.98 -24.93 -0.30
N ALA A 308 -25.74 -23.88 -0.59
CA ALA A 308 -27.05 -23.99 -1.24
C ALA A 308 -26.93 -24.71 -2.60
N ASN A 309 -25.98 -24.28 -3.44
CA ASN A 309 -25.76 -24.87 -4.75
C ASN A 309 -25.20 -26.30 -4.69
N ASN A 310 -24.35 -26.61 -3.69
CA ASN A 310 -23.87 -27.97 -3.50
C ASN A 310 -24.98 -28.92 -3.03
N ARG A 311 -25.87 -28.48 -2.14
CA ARG A 311 -27.08 -29.25 -1.77
C ARG A 311 -27.96 -29.50 -2.99
N LYS A 312 -28.15 -28.49 -3.84
CA LYS A 312 -28.85 -28.63 -5.12
C LYS A 312 -28.18 -29.68 -6.02
N LYS A 313 -26.86 -29.59 -6.24
CA LYS A 313 -26.12 -30.59 -7.03
C LYS A 313 -26.24 -32.00 -6.47
N GLN A 314 -26.19 -32.15 -5.15
CA GLN A 314 -26.34 -33.43 -4.47
C GLN A 314 -27.75 -34.01 -4.69
N ARG A 315 -28.80 -33.19 -4.49
CA ARG A 315 -30.19 -33.59 -4.79
C ARG A 315 -30.35 -34.01 -6.24
N HIS A 316 -29.85 -33.23 -7.21
CA HIS A 316 -29.91 -33.62 -8.63
C HIS A 316 -29.13 -34.91 -8.94
N ALA A 317 -28.00 -35.15 -8.27
CA ALA A 317 -27.24 -36.39 -8.42
C ALA A 317 -28.03 -37.61 -7.90
N GLU A 318 -28.72 -37.45 -6.77
CA GLU A 318 -29.58 -38.48 -6.16
C GLU A 318 -30.81 -38.77 -7.05
N THR A 319 -31.47 -37.74 -7.59
CA THR A 319 -32.66 -37.87 -8.47
C THR A 319 -32.30 -38.24 -9.91
N ARG A 320 -31.02 -38.33 -10.29
CA ARG A 320 -30.58 -38.59 -11.68
C ARG A 320 -31.10 -39.92 -12.23
N LYS A 321 -31.13 -40.96 -11.40
CA LYS A 321 -31.64 -42.28 -11.79
C LYS A 321 -33.16 -42.25 -12.02
N GLU A 322 -33.90 -41.53 -11.19
CA GLU A 322 -35.35 -41.35 -11.31
C GLU A 322 -35.69 -40.51 -12.54
N THR A 323 -34.90 -39.47 -12.81
CA THR A 323 -35.04 -38.64 -14.02
C THR A 323 -34.77 -39.44 -15.30
N ALA A 324 -33.74 -40.28 -15.30
CA ALA A 324 -33.46 -41.16 -16.45
C ALA A 324 -34.59 -42.19 -16.67
N LYS A 325 -35.20 -42.72 -15.60
CA LYS A 325 -36.37 -43.60 -15.70
C LYS A 325 -37.59 -42.86 -16.24
N ALA A 326 -37.85 -41.64 -15.79
CA ALA A 326 -38.92 -40.77 -16.27
C ALA A 326 -38.77 -40.45 -17.77
N LEU A 327 -37.57 -40.05 -18.20
CA LEU A 327 -37.28 -39.75 -19.62
C LEU A 327 -37.41 -40.98 -20.51
N ARG A 328 -37.02 -42.17 -20.04
CA ARG A 328 -37.27 -43.43 -20.75
C ARG A 328 -38.75 -43.70 -20.88
N LEU A 329 -39.52 -43.60 -19.79
CA LEU A 329 -40.96 -43.81 -19.81
C LEU A 329 -41.66 -42.86 -20.80
N PHE A 330 -41.21 -41.60 -20.87
CA PHE A 330 -41.71 -40.61 -21.81
C PHE A 330 -41.33 -40.95 -23.27
N LEU A 331 -40.08 -41.35 -23.51
CA LEU A 331 -39.61 -41.79 -24.83
C LEU A 331 -40.33 -43.06 -25.31
N ASP A 332 -40.57 -44.02 -24.42
CA ASP A 332 -41.31 -45.25 -24.71
C ASP A 332 -42.77 -44.90 -25.07
N THR A 333 -43.37 -43.90 -24.41
CA THR A 333 -44.72 -43.40 -24.71
C THR A 333 -44.79 -42.70 -26.08
N ILE A 334 -43.81 -41.84 -26.39
CA ILE A 334 -43.73 -41.18 -27.72
C ILE A 334 -43.53 -42.23 -28.81
N SER A 335 -42.64 -43.20 -28.59
CA SER A 335 -42.38 -44.29 -29.54
C SER A 335 -43.63 -45.14 -29.78
N ALA A 336 -44.41 -45.43 -28.74
CA ALA A 336 -45.66 -46.18 -28.86
C ALA A 336 -46.74 -45.38 -29.62
N LEU A 337 -46.85 -44.08 -29.38
CA LEU A 337 -47.76 -43.20 -30.10
C LEU A 337 -47.37 -43.06 -31.58
N GLN A 338 -46.07 -42.94 -31.85
CA GLN A 338 -45.56 -42.89 -33.22
C GLN A 338 -45.83 -44.20 -33.95
N ALA A 339 -45.57 -45.35 -33.32
CA ALA A 339 -45.87 -46.66 -33.90
C ALA A 339 -47.38 -46.86 -34.15
N ALA A 340 -48.24 -46.35 -33.27
CA ALA A 340 -49.69 -46.39 -33.48
C ALA A 340 -50.09 -45.54 -34.70
N ASN A 341 -49.52 -44.34 -34.83
CA ASN A 341 -49.78 -43.46 -35.97
C ASN A 341 -49.24 -44.02 -37.30
N ASP A 342 -48.04 -44.61 -37.30
CA ASP A 342 -47.39 -45.14 -38.49
C ASP A 342 -48.09 -46.40 -39.02
N ASN A 343 -48.79 -47.14 -38.15
CA ASN A 343 -49.50 -48.39 -38.48
C ASN A 343 -51.03 -48.27 -38.45
N ASP A 344 -51.58 -47.06 -38.25
CA ASP A 344 -53.02 -46.77 -38.12
C ASP A 344 -53.72 -47.61 -37.02
N GLU A 345 -53.03 -47.83 -35.90
CA GLU A 345 -53.54 -48.56 -34.72
C GLU A 345 -54.15 -47.61 -33.67
N ASP A 346 -54.97 -48.16 -32.76
CA ASP A 346 -55.49 -47.41 -31.62
C ASP A 346 -54.37 -47.01 -30.65
N ALA A 347 -54.19 -45.70 -30.48
CA ALA A 347 -53.13 -45.12 -29.65
C ALA A 347 -53.15 -45.59 -28.19
N ILE A 348 -54.34 -45.78 -27.59
CA ILE A 348 -54.47 -46.17 -26.19
C ILE A 348 -54.16 -47.65 -26.02
N GLU A 349 -54.61 -48.49 -26.95
CA GLU A 349 -54.31 -49.92 -26.95
C GLU A 349 -52.80 -50.18 -27.15
N THR A 350 -52.17 -49.46 -28.09
CA THR A 350 -50.73 -49.58 -28.38
C THR A 350 -49.87 -49.05 -27.23
N ILE A 351 -50.27 -47.96 -26.55
CA ILE A 351 -49.61 -47.51 -25.30
C ILE A 351 -49.76 -48.58 -24.20
N ASN A 352 -50.95 -49.15 -24.03
CA ASN A 352 -51.18 -50.13 -22.97
C ASN A 352 -50.37 -51.42 -23.19
N ARG A 353 -50.16 -51.81 -24.47
CA ARG A 353 -49.35 -52.96 -24.87
C ARG A 353 -47.86 -52.76 -24.64
N HIS A 354 -47.31 -51.59 -24.99
CA HIS A 354 -45.86 -51.35 -25.00
C HIS A 354 -45.33 -50.67 -23.72
N VAL A 355 -46.13 -49.82 -23.09
CA VAL A 355 -45.71 -48.99 -21.94
C VAL A 355 -46.49 -49.35 -20.68
N GLY A 356 -47.79 -49.63 -20.82
CA GLY A 356 -48.74 -49.95 -19.76
C GLY A 356 -49.41 -48.71 -19.18
N TRP A 357 -50.72 -48.57 -19.41
CA TRP A 357 -51.49 -47.38 -18.99
C TRP A 357 -51.45 -47.16 -17.48
N HIS A 358 -51.57 -48.23 -16.71
CA HIS A 358 -51.51 -48.18 -15.25
C HIS A 358 -50.13 -47.74 -14.71
N ARG A 359 -49.06 -48.08 -15.43
CA ARG A 359 -47.69 -47.70 -15.07
C ARG A 359 -47.45 -46.20 -15.29
N LEU A 360 -48.02 -45.62 -16.34
CA LEU A 360 -48.00 -44.18 -16.58
C LEU A 360 -48.75 -43.41 -15.49
N LEU A 361 -49.94 -43.89 -15.11
CA LEU A 361 -50.73 -43.29 -14.03
C LEU A 361 -50.03 -43.36 -12.67
N GLN A 362 -49.35 -44.48 -12.37
CA GLN A 362 -48.55 -44.61 -11.15
C GLN A 362 -47.31 -43.70 -11.14
N ALA A 363 -46.74 -43.39 -12.31
CA ALA A 363 -45.59 -42.49 -12.42
C ALA A 363 -45.98 -41.00 -12.35
N LYS A 364 -47.25 -40.67 -12.61
CA LYS A 364 -47.74 -39.28 -12.68
C LYS A 364 -47.42 -38.43 -11.44
N PRO A 365 -47.69 -38.85 -10.19
CA PRO A 365 -47.40 -38.01 -9.01
C PRO A 365 -45.89 -37.74 -8.83
N ALA A 366 -45.04 -38.71 -9.16
CA ALA A 366 -43.60 -38.54 -9.10
C ALA A 366 -43.09 -37.58 -10.19
N LEU A 367 -43.65 -37.65 -11.40
CA LEU A 367 -43.34 -36.73 -12.50
C LEU A 367 -43.82 -35.30 -12.19
N GLU A 368 -45.02 -35.13 -11.63
CA GLU A 368 -45.54 -33.84 -11.18
C GLU A 368 -44.61 -33.20 -10.15
N ALA A 369 -44.20 -33.97 -9.12
CA ALA A 369 -43.24 -33.50 -8.13
C ALA A 369 -41.86 -33.15 -8.73
N MET A 370 -41.40 -33.87 -9.75
CA MET A 370 -40.14 -33.57 -10.45
C MET A 370 -40.22 -32.27 -11.27
N VAL A 371 -41.37 -31.99 -11.88
CA VAL A 371 -41.61 -30.76 -12.65
C VAL A 371 -41.76 -29.55 -11.72
N GLU A 372 -42.50 -29.69 -10.61
CA GLU A 372 -42.65 -28.63 -9.61
C GLU A 372 -41.33 -28.27 -8.90
N ASN A 373 -40.46 -29.26 -8.66
CA ASN A 373 -39.17 -29.07 -7.98
C ASN A 373 -37.97 -28.89 -8.94
N GLY A 374 -38.23 -28.60 -10.23
CA GLY A 374 -37.26 -28.74 -11.32
C GLY A 374 -35.96 -27.96 -11.15
N ASP A 375 -35.98 -26.82 -10.46
CA ASP A 375 -34.78 -26.10 -10.06
C ASP A 375 -35.10 -24.98 -9.03
N PRO A 376 -35.06 -25.24 -7.71
CA PRO A 376 -35.33 -24.19 -6.73
C PRO A 376 -34.24 -23.10 -6.82
N ASP A 377 -34.67 -21.85 -6.96
CA ASP A 377 -33.81 -20.67 -7.00
C ASP A 377 -32.79 -20.74 -5.83
N PRO A 378 -31.47 -20.63 -6.08
CA PRO A 378 -30.44 -20.69 -5.04
C PRO A 378 -30.69 -19.76 -3.85
N LEU A 379 -31.41 -18.65 -4.06
CA LEU A 379 -31.82 -17.74 -2.99
C LEU A 379 -32.77 -18.41 -1.98
N LEU A 380 -33.65 -19.31 -2.42
CA LEU A 380 -34.60 -20.03 -1.57
C LEU A 380 -33.89 -21.00 -0.64
N VAL A 381 -32.95 -21.77 -1.20
CA VAL A 381 -32.12 -22.70 -0.42
C VAL A 381 -31.18 -21.92 0.52
N ALA A 382 -30.74 -20.73 0.11
CA ALA A 382 -29.96 -19.82 0.95
C ALA A 382 -30.76 -19.29 2.16
N VAL A 383 -32.06 -19.01 2.01
CA VAL A 383 -32.93 -18.53 3.10
C VAL A 383 -33.03 -19.55 4.24
N GLU A 384 -32.97 -20.85 3.96
CA GLU A 384 -32.92 -21.89 5.01
C GLU A 384 -31.75 -21.70 6.00
N GLN A 385 -30.68 -21.02 5.57
CA GLN A 385 -29.49 -20.75 6.36
C GLN A 385 -29.48 -19.32 6.94
N TYR A 386 -30.59 -18.58 6.86
CA TYR A 386 -30.68 -17.18 7.29
C TYR A 386 -30.36 -16.99 8.78
N ALA A 387 -30.61 -18.00 9.64
CA ALA A 387 -30.22 -17.96 11.05
C ALA A 387 -28.71 -17.70 11.25
N SER A 388 -27.86 -18.14 10.31
CA SER A 388 -26.43 -17.86 10.34
C SER A 388 -26.09 -16.41 9.97
N VAL A 389 -26.87 -15.80 9.09
CA VAL A 389 -26.74 -14.41 8.62
C VAL A 389 -27.19 -13.43 9.70
N ARG A 390 -28.26 -13.76 10.43
CA ARG A 390 -28.79 -12.95 11.54
C ARG A 390 -27.75 -12.64 12.62
N LYS A 391 -26.72 -13.48 12.77
CA LYS A 391 -25.64 -13.29 13.76
C LYS A 391 -24.82 -12.03 13.54
N TYR A 392 -24.73 -11.54 12.30
CA TYR A 392 -23.90 -10.38 11.94
C TYR A 392 -24.64 -9.34 11.09
N ALA A 393 -25.79 -9.66 10.50
CA ALA A 393 -26.51 -8.78 9.58
C ALA A 393 -26.88 -7.43 10.19
N ALA A 394 -27.51 -7.41 11.36
CA ALA A 394 -27.90 -6.16 12.02
C ALA A 394 -26.70 -5.25 12.29
N LEU A 395 -25.62 -5.82 12.85
CA LEU A 395 -24.40 -5.08 13.13
C LEU A 395 -23.72 -4.60 11.84
N PHE A 396 -23.72 -5.42 10.78
CA PHE A 396 -23.16 -5.05 9.47
C PHE A 396 -23.91 -3.88 8.84
N LEU A 397 -25.25 -3.96 8.79
CA LEU A 397 -26.06 -2.89 8.24
C LEU A 397 -25.90 -1.58 9.02
N ARG A 398 -25.78 -1.64 10.35
CA ARG A 398 -25.49 -0.46 11.18
C ARG A 398 -24.08 0.08 10.98
N THR A 399 -23.11 -0.81 10.75
CA THR A 399 -21.70 -0.43 10.63
C THR A 399 -21.38 0.21 9.28
N PHE A 400 -22.07 -0.13 8.19
CA PHE A 400 -21.74 0.37 6.86
C PHE A 400 -22.80 1.33 6.33
N ALA A 401 -22.35 2.45 5.77
CA ALA A 401 -23.19 3.36 5.01
C ALA A 401 -23.25 2.87 3.55
N PHE A 402 -24.44 2.52 3.08
CA PHE A 402 -24.68 2.10 1.71
C PHE A 402 -25.10 3.33 0.88
N ARG A 403 -24.54 3.48 -0.30
CA ARG A 403 -24.87 4.57 -1.24
C ARG A 403 -25.04 3.99 -2.62
N SER A 404 -25.96 4.54 -3.40
CA SER A 404 -26.18 4.17 -4.80
C SER A 404 -26.10 5.41 -5.69
N ALA A 405 -25.55 5.23 -6.89
CA ALA A 405 -25.59 6.24 -7.95
C ALA A 405 -26.96 6.30 -8.65
N ARG A 406 -27.81 5.28 -8.44
CA ARG A 406 -29.15 5.23 -9.03
C ARG A 406 -30.11 6.09 -8.22
N ARG A 407 -30.85 6.97 -8.91
CA ARG A 407 -31.96 7.70 -8.30
C ARG A 407 -33.06 6.71 -7.91
N ASN A 408 -33.56 6.78 -6.68
CA ASN A 408 -34.59 5.89 -6.13
C ASN A 408 -34.24 4.39 -6.20
N ASP A 409 -33.01 4.02 -5.79
CA ASP A 409 -32.58 2.62 -5.82
C ASP A 409 -33.45 1.71 -4.92
N PRO A 410 -34.19 0.74 -5.48
CA PRO A 410 -35.05 -0.15 -4.70
C PRO A 410 -34.27 -1.05 -3.74
N LEU A 411 -33.00 -1.37 -4.02
CA LEU A 411 -32.17 -2.14 -3.10
C LEU A 411 -31.78 -1.31 -1.87
N LEU A 412 -31.42 -0.04 -2.08
CA LEU A 412 -31.07 0.84 -0.97
C LEU A 412 -32.29 1.09 -0.06
N ALA A 413 -33.47 1.28 -0.65
CA ALA A 413 -34.72 1.39 0.11
C ALA A 413 -35.03 0.12 0.92
N ALA A 414 -34.79 -1.07 0.35
CA ALA A 414 -34.94 -2.34 1.07
C ALA A 414 -33.93 -2.48 2.23
N ILE A 415 -32.68 -2.04 2.04
CA ILE A 415 -31.67 -2.01 3.09
C ILE A 415 -32.08 -1.12 4.25
N GLU A 416 -32.64 0.07 3.99
CA GLU A 416 -33.12 0.97 5.04
C GLU A 416 -34.29 0.38 5.84
N ILE A 417 -35.21 -0.32 5.18
CA ILE A 417 -36.27 -1.08 5.88
C ILE A 417 -35.67 -2.20 6.74
N LEU A 418 -34.68 -2.94 6.22
CA LEU A 418 -34.02 -4.00 7.01
C LEU A 418 -33.31 -3.42 8.24
N LYS A 419 -32.67 -2.26 8.11
CA LYS A 419 -32.07 -1.55 9.26
C LYS A 419 -33.11 -1.21 10.31
N SER A 420 -34.23 -0.57 9.92
CA SER A 420 -35.28 -0.19 10.87
C SER A 420 -35.91 -1.41 11.55
N LEU A 421 -36.10 -2.52 10.81
CA LEU A 421 -36.60 -3.76 11.39
C LEU A 421 -35.67 -4.35 12.45
N TYR A 422 -34.35 -4.32 12.19
CA TYR A 422 -33.36 -4.77 13.17
C TYR A 422 -33.26 -3.84 14.39
N GLU A 423 -33.37 -2.53 14.19
CA GLU A 423 -33.36 -1.54 15.27
C GLU A 423 -34.60 -1.64 16.17
N ASP A 424 -35.78 -1.82 15.57
CA ASP A 424 -37.06 -1.92 16.28
C ASP A 424 -37.33 -3.34 16.84
N GLY A 425 -36.49 -4.33 16.51
CA GLY A 425 -36.71 -5.73 16.87
C GLY A 425 -37.96 -6.36 16.22
N ARG A 426 -38.51 -5.73 15.16
CA ARG A 426 -39.72 -6.18 14.48
C ARG A 426 -39.43 -7.43 13.64
N ARG A 427 -40.39 -8.36 13.64
CA ARG A 427 -40.32 -9.62 12.88
C ARG A 427 -41.19 -9.63 11.63
N SER A 428 -42.22 -8.77 11.58
CA SER A 428 -43.09 -8.62 10.42
C SER A 428 -42.52 -7.59 9.44
N LEU A 429 -42.67 -7.89 8.15
CA LEU A 429 -42.36 -6.94 7.08
C LEU A 429 -43.48 -5.88 6.98
N PRO A 430 -43.16 -4.64 6.58
CA PRO A 430 -44.17 -3.65 6.22
C PRO A 430 -44.96 -4.08 4.98
N ASP A 431 -46.21 -3.59 4.83
CA ASP A 431 -47.09 -3.91 3.69
C ASP A 431 -46.47 -3.61 2.32
N ARG A 432 -45.53 -2.66 2.26
CA ARG A 432 -44.80 -2.29 1.04
C ARG A 432 -43.30 -2.48 1.23
N VAL A 433 -42.78 -3.61 0.75
CA VAL A 433 -41.34 -3.88 0.66
C VAL A 433 -40.86 -3.66 -0.79
N PRO A 434 -39.82 -2.85 -1.03
CA PRO A 434 -39.21 -2.69 -2.35
C PRO A 434 -38.53 -3.99 -2.81
N VAL A 435 -39.23 -4.81 -3.60
CA VAL A 435 -38.70 -6.10 -4.11
C VAL A 435 -38.30 -6.06 -5.58
N ALA A 436 -38.28 -4.89 -6.21
CA ALA A 436 -37.97 -4.72 -7.64
C ALA A 436 -36.55 -5.21 -8.02
N HIS A 437 -35.64 -5.30 -7.05
CA HIS A 437 -34.29 -5.84 -7.23
C HIS A 437 -34.22 -7.38 -7.22
N LEU A 438 -35.30 -8.05 -6.79
CA LEU A 438 -35.40 -9.51 -6.74
C LEU A 438 -35.95 -10.09 -8.06
N GLY A 439 -35.57 -11.33 -8.37
CA GLY A 439 -36.14 -12.11 -9.48
C GLY A 439 -37.61 -12.48 -9.24
N VAL A 440 -38.32 -12.85 -10.32
CA VAL A 440 -39.78 -13.08 -10.29
C VAL A 440 -40.19 -14.16 -9.29
N THR A 441 -39.43 -15.25 -9.20
CA THR A 441 -39.60 -16.34 -8.22
C THR A 441 -39.46 -15.87 -6.77
N ALA A 442 -38.45 -15.06 -6.48
CA ALA A 442 -38.20 -14.53 -5.15
C ALA A 442 -39.21 -13.48 -4.69
N ARG A 443 -39.83 -12.73 -5.63
CA ARG A 443 -40.87 -11.74 -5.29
C ARG A 443 -42.14 -12.36 -4.71
N LYS A 444 -42.54 -13.54 -5.20
CA LYS A 444 -43.78 -14.21 -4.77
C LYS A 444 -43.79 -14.58 -3.28
N LEU A 445 -42.62 -14.83 -2.70
CA LEU A 445 -42.44 -15.13 -1.26
C LEU A 445 -42.43 -13.90 -0.35
N GLY A 446 -42.28 -12.69 -0.89
CA GLY A 446 -42.36 -11.45 -0.08
C GLY A 446 -43.80 -10.94 0.09
N SER A 447 -44.77 -11.61 -0.54
CA SER A 447 -46.19 -11.26 -0.58
C SER A 447 -47.08 -12.26 0.19
N GLU A 448 -46.48 -13.33 0.73
CA GLU A 448 -47.07 -14.25 1.71
C GLU A 448 -46.38 -14.01 3.06
#